data_AF-A0A258R2W9-F1
#
_entry.id   AF-A0A258R2W9-F1
#
_cell.length_a   1.000
_cell.length_b   1.000
_cell.length_c   1.000
_cell.angle_alpha   90.00
_cell.angle_beta   90.00
_cell.angle_gamma   90.00
#
_symmetry.space_group_name_H-M   'P 1'
#
loop_
_entity.id
_entity.type
_entity.pdbx_description
1 polymer ?
#
loop_
_entity_poly.entity_id
_entity_poly.type
_entity_poly.pdbx_seq_one_letter_code
_entity_poly.pdbx_strand_id
1 'polypeptide(L)'
;TAQDVLDEFDLEPLTRTQSPSASPSSQAADRDPLLDAMGHELVSMDALVARTGWSTQAINVRLLDLELSGRVVRRPGQLFQRIETA
;
A
#
# COMPACT_ATOMS: atom_id res chain seq x y z
N THR A 1 -12.32 -17.57 -37.80
CA THR A 1 -11.25 -18.47 -37.31
C THR A 1 -10.55 -17.78 -36.17
N ALA A 2 -10.15 -18.55 -35.15
CA ALA A 2 -9.44 -18.08 -33.97
C ALA A 2 -8.21 -17.25 -34.38
N GLN A 3 -8.25 -15.97 -34.05
CA GLN A 3 -7.15 -15.02 -34.09
C GLN A 3 -7.40 -14.14 -32.86
N ASP A 4 -6.56 -14.03 -31.86
CA ASP A 4 -5.36 -14.72 -31.48
C ASP A 4 -5.27 -14.33 -29.99
N VAL A 5 -5.76 -15.21 -29.13
CA VAL A 5 -5.71 -15.06 -27.67
C VAL A 5 -4.41 -15.69 -27.22
N LEU A 6 -3.25 -15.08 -27.49
CA LEU A 6 -1.95 -15.56 -27.01
C LEU A 6 -0.79 -14.57 -27.29
N ASP A 7 -0.93 -13.27 -26.97
CA ASP A 7 0.27 -12.43 -26.79
C ASP A 7 0.79 -12.69 -25.35
N GLU A 8 1.39 -13.87 -25.22
CA GLU A 8 2.19 -14.33 -24.08
C GLU A 8 3.17 -13.23 -23.69
N PHE A 9 3.11 -12.73 -22.46
CA PHE A 9 4.03 -13.23 -21.43
C PHE A 9 5.49 -13.29 -21.90
N ASP A 10 6.00 -12.17 -22.42
CA ASP A 10 7.45 -11.93 -22.42
C ASP A 10 7.88 -11.68 -20.97
N LEU A 11 8.04 -12.80 -20.26
CA LEU A 11 8.92 -12.95 -19.12
C LEU A 11 10.33 -12.62 -19.61
N GLU A 12 10.69 -11.34 -19.65
CA GLU A 12 12.09 -10.96 -19.69
C GLU A 12 12.72 -11.36 -18.35
N PRO A 13 13.68 -12.30 -18.34
CA PRO A 13 14.44 -12.58 -17.15
C PRO A 13 15.53 -11.51 -17.03
N LEU A 14 15.59 -10.89 -15.84
CA LEU A 14 16.83 -10.52 -15.18
C LEU A 14 17.78 -9.64 -16.02
N THR A 15 17.57 -8.32 -16.01
CA THR A 15 18.59 -7.31 -15.63
C THR A 15 17.95 -5.93 -15.72
N ARG A 16 17.22 -5.50 -14.69
CA ARG A 16 17.15 -4.07 -14.40
C ARG A 16 18.10 -3.80 -13.26
N THR A 17 19.33 -3.45 -13.65
CA THR A 17 20.34 -2.81 -12.82
C THR A 17 19.66 -1.96 -11.76
N GLN A 18 19.78 -2.37 -10.51
CA GLN A 18 19.55 -1.51 -9.36
C GLN A 18 20.51 -0.33 -9.48
N SER A 19 20.08 0.73 -10.14
CA SER A 19 20.52 2.07 -9.84
C SER A 19 19.71 2.50 -8.62
N PRO A 20 20.32 2.71 -7.44
CA PRO A 20 19.69 3.39 -6.34
C PRO A 20 19.65 4.88 -6.72
N SER A 21 18.79 5.24 -7.68
CA SER A 21 18.30 6.61 -7.73
C SER A 21 17.24 6.71 -6.65
N ALA A 22 17.74 6.67 -5.40
CA ALA A 22 17.13 7.36 -4.30
C ALA A 22 17.01 8.82 -4.76
N SER A 23 15.94 9.09 -5.47
CA SER A 23 15.40 10.42 -5.57
C SER A 23 14.79 10.62 -4.19
N PRO A 24 15.35 11.45 -3.29
CA PRO A 24 14.56 11.98 -2.21
C PRO A 24 13.61 12.99 -2.84
N SER A 25 12.69 12.51 -3.69
CA SER A 25 11.58 13.30 -4.17
C SER A 25 10.80 13.62 -2.91
N SER A 26 10.90 14.88 -2.50
CA SER A 26 10.25 15.53 -1.37
C SER A 26 8.81 15.06 -1.13
N GLN A 27 8.64 13.88 -0.55
CA GLN A 27 7.39 13.40 0.04
C GLN A 27 7.61 13.22 1.54
N ALA A 28 8.22 14.24 2.14
CA ALA A 28 8.07 14.54 3.56
C ALA A 28 6.72 15.25 3.83
N ALA A 29 5.73 15.08 2.95
CA ALA A 29 4.37 15.50 3.19
C ALA A 29 3.65 14.35 3.90
N ASP A 30 3.67 14.40 5.23
CA ASP A 30 2.71 13.67 6.06
C ASP A 30 2.77 12.13 5.95
N ARG A 31 3.94 11.54 6.28
CA ARG A 31 4.05 10.09 6.51
C ARG A 31 3.38 9.75 7.84
N ASP A 32 2.05 9.59 7.79
CA ASP A 32 1.30 8.98 8.88
C ASP A 32 1.90 7.59 9.15
N PRO A 33 2.23 7.26 10.41
CA PRO A 33 2.88 6.00 10.74
C PRO A 33 2.04 4.77 10.38
N LEU A 34 0.70 4.88 10.31
CA LEU A 34 -0.12 3.78 9.79
C LEU A 34 0.00 3.63 8.28
N LEU A 35 0.06 4.73 7.52
CA LEU A 35 0.26 4.68 6.08
C LEU A 35 1.62 4.07 5.72
N ASP A 36 2.65 4.39 6.51
CA ASP A 36 3.96 3.77 6.39
C ASP A 36 3.93 2.28 6.73
N ALA A 37 3.26 1.90 7.83
CA ALA A 37 3.10 0.51 8.22
C ALA A 37 2.27 -0.31 7.21
N MET A 38 1.36 0.32 6.45
CA MET A 38 0.60 -0.31 5.37
C MET A 38 1.42 -0.45 4.09
N GLY A 39 2.20 0.58 3.73
CA GLY A 39 2.90 0.62 2.46
C GLY A 39 1.93 0.68 1.26
N HIS A 40 2.05 -0.28 0.34
CA HIS A 40 1.19 -0.40 -0.86
C HIS A 40 0.37 -1.70 -0.87
N GLU A 41 0.45 -2.52 0.18
CA GLU A 41 -0.23 -3.80 0.25
C GLU A 41 -1.49 -3.74 1.14
N LEU A 42 -2.33 -4.76 1.02
CA LEU A 42 -3.46 -4.99 1.90
C LEU A 42 -2.96 -5.48 3.26
N VAL A 43 -3.29 -4.76 4.33
CA VAL A 43 -2.84 -5.10 5.69
C VAL A 43 -4.03 -5.28 6.61
N SER A 44 -4.00 -6.34 7.43
CA SER A 44 -5.03 -6.60 8.44
C SER A 44 -4.84 -5.73 9.68
N MET A 45 -5.92 -5.55 10.46
CA MET A 45 -5.84 -4.84 11.74
C MET A 45 -4.76 -5.42 12.67
N ASP A 46 -4.64 -6.75 12.74
CA ASP A 46 -3.65 -7.44 13.57
C ASP A 46 -2.21 -7.14 13.12
N ALA A 47 -1.95 -7.15 11.80
CA ALA A 47 -0.66 -6.80 11.26
C ALA A 47 -0.30 -5.32 11.53
N LEU A 48 -1.27 -4.41 11.53
CA LEU A 48 -1.05 -3.02 11.93
C LEU A 48 -0.70 -2.89 13.41
N VAL A 49 -1.39 -3.62 14.28
CA VAL A 49 -1.05 -3.69 15.73
C VAL A 49 0.38 -4.20 15.91
N ALA A 50 0.74 -5.29 15.23
CA ALA A 50 2.07 -5.88 15.32
C ALA A 50 3.19 -4.95 14.79
N ARG A 51 2.93 -4.21 13.71
CA ARG A 51 3.92 -3.29 13.10
C ARG A 51 4.05 -1.97 13.86
N THR A 52 2.95 -1.41 14.36
CA THR A 52 2.94 -0.10 15.02
C THR A 52 3.12 -0.19 16.54
N GLY A 53 2.79 -1.33 17.14
CA GLY A 53 2.73 -1.50 18.60
C GLY A 53 1.59 -0.72 19.26
N TRP A 54 0.65 -0.17 18.49
CA TRP A 54 -0.45 0.64 19.01
C TRP A 54 -1.66 -0.23 19.38
N SER A 55 -2.44 0.24 20.34
CA SER A 55 -3.71 -0.38 20.69
C SER A 55 -4.66 -0.37 19.49
N THR A 56 -5.40 -1.47 19.29
CA THR A 56 -6.41 -1.60 18.23
C THR A 56 -7.42 -0.44 18.20
N GLN A 57 -7.75 0.13 19.35
CA GLN A 57 -8.63 1.31 19.43
C GLN A 57 -7.99 2.55 18.80
N ALA A 58 -6.73 2.85 19.12
CA ALA A 58 -6.01 3.99 18.56
C ALA A 58 -5.82 3.86 17.04
N ILE A 59 -5.55 2.64 16.57
CA ILE A 59 -5.44 2.33 15.14
C ILE A 59 -6.80 2.53 14.44
N ASN A 60 -7.90 2.06 15.02
CA ASN A 60 -9.24 2.28 14.43
C ASN A 60 -9.59 3.76 14.31
N VAL A 61 -9.29 4.57 15.33
CA VAL A 61 -9.57 6.02 15.29
C VAL A 61 -8.77 6.69 14.17
N ARG A 62 -7.47 6.37 14.03
CA ARG A 62 -6.65 6.90 12.93
C ARG A 62 -7.10 6.40 11.56
N LEU A 63 -7.41 5.12 11.42
CA LEU A 63 -7.88 4.56 10.15
C LEU A 63 -9.19 5.22 9.71
N LEU A 64 -10.09 5.51 10.64
CA LEU A 64 -11.34 6.20 10.34
C LEU A 64 -11.09 7.63 9.83
N ASP A 65 -10.19 8.37 10.47
CA ASP A 65 -9.80 9.71 10.03
C ASP A 65 -9.18 9.70 8.62
N LEU A 66 -8.31 8.73 8.36
CA LEU A 66 -7.70 8.52 7.05
C LEU A 66 -8.70 8.05 5.98
N GLU A 67 -9.71 7.25 6.36
CA GLU A 67 -10.79 6.81 5.48
C GLU A 67 -11.68 7.98 5.07
N LEU A 68 -12.06 8.82 6.03
CA LEU A 68 -12.81 10.05 5.78
C LEU A 68 -12.02 11.05 4.92
N SER A 69 -10.70 11.07 5.08
CA SER A 69 -9.79 11.87 4.25
C SER A 69 -9.54 11.27 2.86
N GLY A 70 -10.11 10.10 2.55
CA GLY A 70 -9.90 9.42 1.27
C GLY A 70 -8.47 8.91 1.05
N ARG A 71 -7.68 8.75 2.12
CA ARG A 71 -6.29 8.24 2.08
C ARG A 71 -6.21 6.74 2.31
N VAL A 72 -7.23 6.14 2.91
CA VAL A 72 -7.31 4.69 3.21
C VAL A 72 -8.68 4.17 2.83
N VAL A 73 -8.75 2.91 2.39
CA VAL A 73 -10.00 2.19 2.19
C VAL A 73 -10.01 0.88 2.97
N ARG A 74 -11.18 0.56 3.52
CA ARG A 74 -11.45 -0.73 4.16
C ARG A 74 -12.04 -1.70 3.15
N ARG A 75 -11.42 -2.86 3.01
CA ARG A 75 -11.80 -3.95 2.11
C ARG A 75 -12.52 -5.06 2.90
N PRO A 76 -13.31 -5.91 2.22
CA PRO A 76 -13.91 -7.08 2.87
C PRO A 76 -12.83 -7.93 3.56
N GLY A 77 -13.13 -8.42 4.76
CA GLY A 77 -12.18 -9.20 5.56
C GLY A 77 -11.34 -8.38 6.54
N GLN A 78 -11.74 -7.15 6.89
CA GLN A 78 -11.01 -6.31 7.85
C GLN A 78 -9.58 -5.96 7.39
N LEU A 79 -9.43 -5.79 6.07
CA LEU A 79 -8.19 -5.42 5.42
C LEU A 79 -8.23 -3.93 5.07
N PHE A 80 -7.09 -3.28 5.21
CA PHE A 80 -6.91 -1.86 4.97
C PHE A 80 -5.86 -1.66 3.89
N GLN A 81 -6.12 -0.70 3.00
CA GLN A 81 -5.20 -0.33 1.94
C GLN A 81 -5.08 1.17 1.85
N ARG A 82 -3.86 1.66 1.62
CA ARG A 82 -3.62 3.05 1.27
C ARG A 82 -4.17 3.33 -0.13
N ILE A 83 -4.87 4.46 -0.28
CA ILE A 83 -5.29 4.99 -1.57
C ILE A 83 -4.20 5.95 -2.03
N GLU A 84 -3.56 5.66 -3.15
CA GLU A 84 -2.71 6.61 -3.84
C GLU A 84 -3.60 7.44 -4.75
N THR A 85 -3.83 8.70 -4.40
CA THR A 85 -4.35 9.66 -5.38
C THR A 85 -3.22 9.92 -6.39
N ALA A 86 -3.48 9.59 -7.65
CA ALA A 86 -2.59 9.88 -8.77
C ALA A 86 -2.48 11.39 -9.03
#